data_AF-A0A349B820-F1
#
_entry.id   AF-A0A349B820-F1
#
_cell.length_a   1.000
_cell.length_b   1.000
_cell.length_c   1.000
_cell.angle_alpha   90.00
_cell.angle_beta   90.00
_cell.angle_gamma   90.00
#
_symmetry.space_group_name_H-M   'P 1'
#
loop_
_entity.id
_entity.type
_entity.pdbx_description
1 polymer ?
#
loop_
_entity_poly.entity_id
_entity_poly.type
_entity_poly.pdbx_seq_one_letter_code
_entity_poly.pdbx_strand_id
1 'polypeptide(L)'
;MGLLHDLHENGGQSPWLDNLRRGYLRSGELQAYVDRGIRGITSNPSIFQKAIADSDDYDEQFGSLLAGGSSVDDAYWRMVTDDIGEALEVLRPVYDASDGVDGYVSVEV
;
A
#
# COMPACT_ATOMS: atom_id res chain seq x y z
N MET A 1 -4.84 -10.06 22.12
CA MET A 1 -4.72 -8.69 21.61
C MET A 1 -3.27 -8.26 21.61
N GLY A 2 -2.84 -7.54 20.58
CA GLY A 2 -1.54 -6.87 20.53
C GLY A 2 -1.68 -5.35 20.69
N LEU A 3 -0.58 -4.65 20.91
CA LEU A 3 -0.56 -3.21 21.23
C LEU A 3 -1.31 -2.32 20.22
N LEU A 4 -1.31 -2.66 18.92
CA LEU A 4 -2.03 -1.90 17.90
C LEU A 4 -3.55 -2.06 18.01
N HIS A 5 -4.03 -3.25 18.40
CA HIS A 5 -5.45 -3.45 18.68
C HIS A 5 -5.87 -2.65 19.91
N ASP A 6 -5.07 -2.67 20.98
CA ASP A 6 -5.36 -1.90 22.20
C ASP A 6 -5.39 -0.38 21.94
N LEU A 7 -4.51 0.12 21.07
CA LEU A 7 -4.48 1.54 20.66
C LEU A 7 -5.80 1.98 20.01
N HIS A 8 -6.38 1.11 19.18
CA HIS A 8 -7.67 1.38 18.54
C HIS A 8 -8.84 1.16 19.50
N GLU A 9 -8.94 -0.01 20.13
CA GLU A 9 -10.12 -0.41 20.90
C GLU A 9 -10.25 0.36 22.23
N ASN A 10 -9.14 0.64 22.90
CA ASN A 10 -9.14 1.35 24.19
C ASN A 10 -8.75 2.82 24.02
N GLY A 11 -7.87 3.12 23.06
CA GLY A 11 -7.37 4.47 22.81
C GLY A 11 -8.19 5.27 21.79
N GLY A 12 -9.04 4.62 20.99
CA GLY A 12 -9.82 5.27 19.93
C GLY A 12 -8.97 5.82 18.79
N GLN A 13 -7.74 5.32 18.61
CA GLN A 13 -6.80 5.80 17.59
C GLN A 13 -6.48 4.70 16.57
N SER A 14 -6.67 5.00 15.28
CA SER A 14 -6.35 4.10 14.18
C SER A 14 -4.88 4.17 13.79
N PRO A 15 -4.09 3.09 13.99
CA PRO A 15 -2.70 3.08 13.55
C PRO A 15 -2.59 2.83 12.05
N TRP A 16 -1.83 3.68 11.36
CA TRP A 16 -1.57 3.56 9.93
C TRP A 16 -0.11 3.21 9.68
N LEU A 17 0.15 2.44 8.61
CA LEU A 17 1.49 2.10 8.17
C LEU A 17 2.00 3.16 7.20
N ASP A 18 3.14 3.78 7.51
CA ASP A 18 3.75 4.83 6.67
C ASP A 18 4.81 4.27 5.72
N ASN A 19 4.41 3.29 4.91
CA ASN A 19 5.25 2.68 3.89
C ASN A 19 4.41 1.75 2.99
N LEU A 20 4.48 1.92 1.67
CA LEU A 20 3.91 1.00 0.68
C LEU A 20 4.99 0.60 -0.33
N ARG A 21 5.19 -0.71 -0.49
CA ARG A 21 6.08 -1.30 -1.49
C ARG A 21 5.46 -2.58 -2.04
N ARG A 22 5.71 -2.89 -3.31
CA ARG A 22 5.19 -4.08 -3.98
C ARG A 22 5.50 -5.39 -3.25
N GLY A 23 6.71 -5.54 -2.72
CA GLY A 23 7.08 -6.69 -1.90
C GLY A 23 6.13 -6.96 -0.72
N TYR A 24 5.54 -5.94 -0.08
CA TYR A 24 4.54 -6.15 0.99
C TYR A 24 3.26 -6.79 0.50
N LEU A 25 2.84 -6.42 -0.71
CA LEU A 25 1.63 -6.93 -1.35
C LEU A 25 1.85 -8.39 -1.78
N ARG A 26 2.96 -8.65 -2.48
CA ARG A 26 3.27 -9.98 -3.04
C ARG A 26 3.59 -11.04 -1.98
N SER A 27 4.22 -10.64 -0.88
CA SER A 27 4.57 -11.56 0.20
C SER A 27 3.42 -11.80 1.20
N GLY A 28 2.36 -11.00 1.14
CA GLY A 28 1.30 -10.98 2.16
C GLY A 28 1.70 -10.25 3.45
N GLU A 29 2.85 -9.56 3.49
CA GLU A 29 3.29 -8.79 4.65
C GLU A 29 2.28 -7.67 5.02
N LEU A 30 1.65 -7.04 4.02
CA LEU A 30 0.60 -6.04 4.29
C LEU A 30 -0.59 -6.66 5.03
N GLN A 31 -1.05 -7.85 4.61
CA GLN A 31 -2.10 -8.58 5.31
C GLN A 31 -1.68 -8.88 6.76
N ALA A 32 -0.44 -9.32 6.97
CA ALA A 32 0.08 -9.56 8.31
C ALA A 32 0.11 -8.30 9.20
N TYR A 33 0.34 -7.11 8.63
CA TYR A 33 0.22 -5.84 9.36
C TYR A 33 -1.24 -5.52 9.71
N VAL A 34 -2.17 -5.75 8.79
CA VAL A 34 -3.61 -5.58 9.02
C VAL A 34 -4.09 -6.52 10.14
N ASP A 35 -3.70 -7.79 10.09
CA ASP A 35 -4.02 -8.80 11.11
C ASP A 35 -3.45 -8.45 12.49
N ARG A 36 -2.37 -7.66 12.53
CA ARG A 36 -1.76 -7.15 13.77
C ARG A 36 -2.46 -5.90 14.30
N GLY A 37 -3.30 -5.25 13.51
CA GLY A 37 -4.13 -4.11 13.91
C GLY A 37 -3.92 -2.83 13.10
N ILE A 38 -3.13 -2.84 12.01
CA ILE A 38 -3.02 -1.68 11.11
C ILE A 38 -4.36 -1.45 10.39
N ARG A 39 -4.74 -0.18 10.26
CA ARG A 39 -6.08 0.21 9.77
C ARG A 39 -6.06 1.10 8.53
N GLY A 40 -4.87 1.44 8.03
CA GLY A 40 -4.69 2.22 6.82
C GLY A 40 -3.21 2.30 6.46
N ILE A 41 -2.92 2.85 5.29
CA ILE A 41 -1.55 2.95 4.78
C ILE A 41 -1.35 4.27 4.02
N THR A 42 -0.18 4.86 4.17
CA THR A 42 0.23 6.06 3.44
C THR A 42 1.41 5.78 2.52
N SER A 43 1.41 6.48 1.39
CA SER A 43 2.50 6.52 0.42
C SER A 43 2.74 7.96 -0.02
N ASN A 44 3.96 8.24 -0.45
CA ASN A 44 4.37 9.52 -1.02
C ASN A 44 5.41 9.26 -2.13
N PRO A 45 5.73 10.27 -2.97
CA PRO A 45 6.71 10.09 -4.04
C PRO A 45 8.06 9.52 -3.59
N SER A 46 8.54 9.89 -2.39
CA SER A 46 9.81 9.38 -1.87
C SER A 46 9.74 7.90 -1.46
N ILE A 47 8.58 7.42 -1.01
CA ILE A 47 8.35 6.01 -0.69
C ILE A 47 8.39 5.17 -1.98
N PHE A 48 7.68 5.59 -3.03
CA PHE A 48 7.70 4.87 -4.31
C PHE A 48 9.06 4.92 -5.00
N GLN A 49 9.74 6.07 -4.97
CA GLN A 49 11.10 6.19 -5.50
C GLN A 49 12.03 5.14 -4.88
N LYS A 50 12.00 4.97 -3.55
CA LYS A 50 12.82 3.97 -2.86
C LYS A 50 12.38 2.55 -3.19
N ALA A 51 11.07 2.27 -3.19
CA ALA A 51 10.56 0.94 -3.51
C ALA A 51 11.01 0.47 -4.90
N ILE A 52 10.95 1.36 -5.90
CA ILE A 52 11.35 1.07 -7.28
C ILE A 52 12.88 0.97 -7.41
N ALA A 53 13.64 1.83 -6.72
CA ALA A 53 15.10 1.84 -6.85
C ALA A 53 15.81 0.71 -6.09
N ASP A 54 15.24 0.27 -4.97
CA ASP A 54 15.88 -0.68 -4.05
C ASP A 54 15.46 -2.15 -4.28
N SER A 55 14.65 -2.44 -5.31
CA SER A 55 14.16 -3.79 -5.62
C SER A 55 14.02 -4.04 -7.12
N ASP A 56 13.94 -5.31 -7.50
CA ASP A 56 13.62 -5.79 -8.85
C ASP A 56 12.12 -6.07 -9.06
N ASP A 57 11.28 -5.81 -8.05
CA ASP A 57 9.83 -6.06 -8.04
C ASP A 57 9.07 -5.35 -9.20
N TYR A 58 9.69 -4.32 -9.79
CA TYR A 58 9.09 -3.45 -10.80
C TYR A 58 9.65 -3.68 -12.21
N ASP A 59 10.77 -4.40 -12.35
CA ASP A 59 11.55 -4.47 -13.60
C ASP A 59 10.74 -5.06 -14.77
N GLU A 60 10.03 -6.17 -14.52
CA GLU A 60 9.23 -6.84 -15.55
C GLU A 60 8.11 -5.92 -16.06
N GLN A 61 7.35 -5.32 -15.13
CA GLN A 61 6.24 -4.45 -15.49
C GLN A 61 6.73 -3.18 -16.19
N PHE A 62 7.79 -2.56 -15.67
CA PHE A 62 8.36 -1.35 -16.24
C PHE A 62 8.88 -1.60 -17.66
N GLY A 63 9.64 -2.70 -17.85
CA GLY A 63 10.11 -3.12 -19.17
C GLY A 63 8.98 -3.38 -20.16
N SER A 64 7.91 -4.05 -19.71
CA SER A 64 6.73 -4.31 -20.55
C SER A 64 6.00 -3.01 -20.96
N LEU A 65 5.87 -2.04 -20.05
CA LEU A 65 5.20 -0.77 -20.33
C LEU A 65 6.00 0.08 -21.34
N LEU A 66 7.31 0.14 -21.18
CA LEU A 66 8.19 0.84 -22.12
C LEU A 66 8.20 0.17 -23.49
N ALA A 67 8.24 -1.17 -23.55
CA ALA A 67 8.13 -1.91 -24.81
C ALA A 67 6.76 -1.70 -25.49
N GLY A 68 5.71 -1.45 -24.70
CA GLY A 68 4.37 -1.08 -25.17
C GLY A 68 4.23 0.37 -25.61
N GLY A 69 5.27 1.20 -25.49
CA GLY A 69 5.28 2.60 -25.93
C GLY A 69 4.79 3.61 -24.89
N SER A 70 4.63 3.22 -23.62
CA SER A 70 4.35 4.16 -22.53
C SER A 70 5.52 5.13 -22.34
N SER A 71 5.21 6.38 -21.96
CA SER A 71 6.24 7.27 -21.43
C SER A 71 6.73 6.79 -20.05
N VAL A 72 7.87 7.28 -19.60
CA VAL A 72 8.40 6.95 -18.26
C VAL A 72 7.41 7.37 -17.17
N ASP A 73 6.81 8.54 -17.30
CA ASP A 73 5.85 9.09 -16.33
C ASP A 73 4.56 8.26 -16.30
N ASP A 74 4.04 7.87 -17.47
CA ASP A 74 2.86 6.99 -17.55
C ASP A 74 3.16 5.60 -16.97
N ALA A 75 4.36 5.07 -17.23
CA ALA A 75 4.77 3.78 -16.70
C ALA A 75 4.90 3.82 -15.17
N TYR A 76 5.49 4.88 -14.62
CA TYR A 76 5.54 5.12 -13.18
C TYR A 76 4.15 5.15 -12.56
N TRP A 77 3.25 6.00 -13.07
CA TRP A 77 1.90 6.11 -12.52
C TRP A 77 1.11 4.81 -12.66
N ARG A 78 1.33 4.05 -13.72
CA ARG A 78 0.72 2.74 -13.88
C ARG A 78 1.16 1.77 -12.78
N MET A 79 2.45 1.69 -12.50
CA MET A 79 2.97 0.84 -11.41
C MET A 79 2.43 1.27 -10.04
N VAL A 80 2.41 2.58 -9.76
CA VAL A 80 1.89 3.15 -8.51
C VAL A 80 0.41 2.84 -8.34
N THR A 81 -0.41 3.05 -9.37
CA THR A 81 -1.86 2.81 -9.30
C THR A 81 -2.20 1.33 -9.18
N ASP A 82 -1.43 0.44 -9.81
CA ASP A 82 -1.60 -1.00 -9.65
C ASP A 82 -1.29 -1.41 -8.18
N ASP A 83 -0.21 -0.90 -7.58
CA ASP A 83 0.12 -1.17 -6.16
C ASP A 83 -0.95 -0.62 -5.20
N ILE A 84 -1.50 0.57 -5.47
CA ILE A 84 -2.60 1.15 -4.69
C ILE A 84 -3.87 0.29 -4.79
N GLY A 85 -4.19 -0.21 -5.98
CA GLY A 85 -5.33 -1.10 -6.19
C GLY A 85 -5.24 -2.37 -5.33
N GLU A 86 -4.08 -3.01 -5.34
CA GLU A 86 -3.83 -4.20 -4.52
C GLU A 86 -3.87 -3.90 -3.02
N ALA A 87 -3.31 -2.77 -2.58
CA ALA A 87 -3.40 -2.35 -1.19
C ALA A 87 -4.85 -2.09 -0.75
N LEU A 88 -5.68 -1.52 -1.63
CA LEU A 88 -7.11 -1.30 -1.38
C LEU A 88 -7.86 -2.62 -1.23
N GLU A 89 -7.52 -3.65 -2.01
CA GLU A 89 -8.11 -4.98 -1.86
C GLU A 89 -7.82 -5.58 -0.48
N VAL A 90 -6.57 -5.45 0.00
CA VAL A 90 -6.18 -5.93 1.34
C VAL A 90 -6.89 -5.15 2.46
N LEU A 91 -7.06 -3.83 2.30
CA LEU A 91 -7.70 -2.97 3.31
C LEU A 91 -9.23 -2.93 3.21
N ARG A 92 -9.83 -3.49 2.16
CA ARG A 92 -11.28 -3.48 1.94
C ARG A 92 -12.08 -4.04 3.12
N PRO A 93 -11.71 -5.18 3.75
CA PRO A 93 -12.44 -5.68 4.92
C PRO A 93 -12.40 -4.71 6.11
N VAL A 94 -11.31 -3.96 6.28
CA VAL A 94 -11.19 -2.94 7.34
C VAL A 94 -12.11 -1.77 7.06
N TYR A 95 -12.19 -1.32 5.80
CA TYR A 95 -13.11 -0.28 5.38
C TYR A 95 -14.56 -0.67 5.66
N ASP A 96 -14.97 -1.86 5.21
CA ASP A 96 -16.34 -2.35 5.39
C ASP A 96 -16.68 -2.54 6.88
N ALA A 97 -15.77 -3.11 7.69
CA ALA A 97 -16.00 -3.36 9.11
C ALA A 97 -16.02 -2.08 9.97
N SER A 98 -15.45 -1.00 9.47
CA SER A 98 -15.39 0.30 10.15
C SER A 98 -16.45 1.29 9.67
N ASP A 99 -17.37 0.87 8.80
CA ASP A 99 -18.36 1.73 8.14
C ASP A 99 -17.70 2.94 7.44
N GLY A 100 -16.55 2.69 6.79
CA GLY A 100 -15.80 3.67 6.02
C GLY A 100 -14.96 4.66 6.83
N VAL A 101 -14.77 4.42 8.14
CA VAL A 101 -13.88 5.24 8.98
C VAL A 101 -12.40 4.92 8.72
N ASP A 102 -12.07 3.66 8.51
CA ASP A 102 -10.71 3.15 8.26
C ASP A 102 -10.61 2.46 6.89
N GLY A 103 -9.48 1.80 6.61
CA GLY A 103 -9.29 0.99 5.40
C GLY A 103 -8.84 1.79 4.19
N TYR A 104 -8.25 2.96 4.39
CA TYR A 104 -7.79 3.83 3.32
C TYR A 104 -6.34 3.55 2.90
N VAL A 105 -6.09 3.78 1.61
CA VAL A 105 -4.76 3.89 1.01
C VAL A 105 -4.59 5.33 0.56
N SER A 106 -3.58 6.02 1.09
CA SER A 106 -3.27 7.40 0.71
C SER A 106 -2.08 7.43 -0.26
N VAL A 107 -2.20 8.28 -1.28
CA VAL A 107 -1.14 8.62 -2.22
C VAL A 107 -1.07 10.14 -2.34
N GLU A 108 0.14 10.68 -2.29
CA GLU A 108 0.42 12.09 -2.55
C GLU A 108 0.66 12.33 -4.05
N VAL A 109 0.21 13.48 -4.56
CA VAL A 109 0.27 13.90 -5.97
C VAL A 109 1.12 15.14 -6.18
#